data_AF-A0AA88I6J5-F1
#
_entry.id   AF-A0AA88I6J5-F1
#
_cell.length_a   1.000
_cell.length_b   1.000
_cell.length_c   1.000
_cell.angle_alpha   90.00
_cell.angle_beta   90.00
_cell.angle_gamma   90.00
#
_symmetry.space_group_name_H-M   'P 1'
#
loop_
_entity.id
_entity.type
_entity.pdbx_description
1 polymer ?
#
loop_
_entity_poly.entity_id
_entity_poly.type
_entity_poly.pdbx_seq_one_letter_code
_entity_poly.pdbx_strand_id
1 'polypeptide(L)'
;MLHDNHVIWRKAYSLIPLLSHSFLSGKEKWNACPSKNKNAGLELLFRPTLPLSQCKQKYSAMCADIRNELKPSFESKKSKYDLSDIIDGTFHANYGWKNRFCATDMLYSCLAHLESPDKNKSDTDRFHDAMDCLTRSKTDLLENGIERAKLLLSAIYRQVHTLLDMNQVFAAGPFLYAVLLEGSPDAAYFSRPQSLTMLAQFLLSAFAATSRSKKANSLPLVLSSPYSSEDDTCLVVGIPPIGQESPKK
;
A
#
# COMPACT_ATOMS: atom_id res chain seq x y z
N MET A 1 24.72 11.77 10.91
CA MET A 1 23.35 11.68 10.37
C MET A 1 23.42 11.02 8.99
N LEU A 2 23.22 9.71 8.93
CA LEU A 2 23.25 8.96 7.66
C LEU A 2 21.88 9.12 6.98
N HIS A 3 21.84 9.92 5.91
CA HIS A 3 20.70 10.09 5.02
C HIS A 3 20.54 8.84 4.15
N ASP A 4 19.99 7.79 4.74
CA ASP A 4 19.73 6.52 4.06
C ASP A 4 18.27 6.52 3.54
N ASN A 5 18.01 7.36 2.54
CA ASN A 5 16.70 7.48 1.89
C ASN A 5 16.53 6.31 0.91
N HIS A 6 15.62 5.38 1.22
CA HIS A 6 15.35 4.24 0.34
C HIS A 6 13.92 3.74 0.42
N VAL A 7 13.45 3.32 -0.76
CA VAL A 7 12.15 2.74 -1.08
C VAL A 7 11.69 1.77 0.01
N ILE A 8 10.49 2.07 0.50
CA ILE A 8 9.72 1.38 1.52
C ILE A 8 9.85 -0.14 1.33
N TRP A 9 10.24 -0.89 2.38
CA TRP A 9 10.37 -2.36 2.51
C TRP A 9 11.62 -3.10 1.98
N ARG A 10 12.81 -2.78 2.52
CA ARG A 10 14.09 -3.44 2.16
C ARG A 10 14.25 -4.91 2.59
N LYS A 11 13.46 -5.44 3.54
CA LYS A 11 13.72 -6.79 4.07
C LYS A 11 12.89 -7.93 3.47
N ALA A 12 11.67 -7.63 3.03
CA ALA A 12 10.65 -8.68 2.90
C ALA A 12 10.06 -8.82 1.49
N TYR A 13 10.29 -7.86 0.60
CA TYR A 13 9.65 -7.79 -0.72
C TYR A 13 10.62 -8.08 -1.87
N SER A 14 10.05 -8.55 -2.99
CA SER A 14 10.62 -8.35 -4.32
C SER A 14 10.31 -6.93 -4.79
N LEU A 15 11.12 -6.34 -5.68
CA LEU A 15 11.00 -4.91 -6.06
C LEU A 15 9.64 -4.59 -6.73
N ILE A 16 8.97 -5.59 -7.31
CA ILE A 16 7.78 -5.39 -8.14
C ILE A 16 6.51 -5.09 -7.29
N PRO A 17 6.12 -5.90 -6.29
CA PRO A 17 4.97 -5.56 -5.44
C PRO A 17 5.22 -4.30 -4.62
N LEU A 18 6.45 -4.10 -4.14
CA LEU A 18 6.93 -2.93 -3.40
C LEU A 18 6.52 -1.61 -4.07
N LEU A 19 6.77 -1.56 -5.37
CA LEU A 19 6.52 -0.41 -6.19
C LEU A 19 5.06 -0.35 -6.61
N SER A 20 4.42 -1.49 -6.89
CA SER A 20 2.97 -1.55 -7.15
C SER A 20 2.17 -0.92 -6.01
N HIS A 21 2.60 -1.09 -4.76
CA HIS A 21 1.96 -0.49 -3.59
C HIS A 21 2.35 0.98 -3.37
N SER A 22 3.62 1.35 -3.55
CA SER A 22 4.06 2.76 -3.45
C SER A 22 3.52 3.64 -4.60
N PHE A 23 3.39 3.10 -5.81
CA PHE A 23 2.86 3.80 -6.99
C PHE A 23 1.36 4.07 -6.89
N LEU A 24 0.61 3.31 -6.09
CA LEU A 24 -0.80 3.64 -5.81
C LEU A 24 -0.94 4.81 -4.82
N SER A 25 0.11 5.11 -4.03
CA SER A 25 0.15 6.26 -3.11
C SER A 25 0.74 7.52 -3.74
N GLY A 26 1.46 7.40 -4.86
CA GLY A 26 2.05 8.52 -5.59
C GLY A 26 0.96 9.34 -6.27
N LYS A 27 0.99 10.66 -6.05
CA LYS A 27 0.13 11.60 -6.76
C LYS A 27 0.40 11.48 -8.26
N GLU A 28 -0.64 11.08 -8.99
CA GLU A 28 -0.69 11.03 -10.45
C GLU A 28 0.24 9.99 -11.10
N LYS A 29 -0.15 9.49 -12.28
CA LYS A 29 0.72 8.84 -13.30
C LYS A 29 0.79 7.31 -13.33
N TRP A 30 -0.38 6.66 -13.26
CA TRP A 30 -0.56 5.35 -13.94
C TRP A 30 -0.70 5.47 -15.47
N ASN A 31 -0.88 6.69 -16.03
CA ASN A 31 -1.08 6.91 -17.47
C ASN A 31 0.13 6.57 -18.38
N ALA A 32 1.24 6.08 -17.82
CA ALA A 32 2.41 5.66 -18.57
C ALA A 32 2.37 4.18 -19.03
N CYS A 33 1.30 3.43 -18.79
CA CYS A 33 1.18 2.05 -19.28
C CYS A 33 -0.03 1.85 -20.23
N PRO A 34 0.18 1.89 -21.56
CA PRO A 34 -0.89 1.74 -22.56
C PRO A 34 -1.38 0.30 -22.76
N SER A 35 -0.91 -0.68 -21.97
CA SER A 35 -1.20 -2.09 -22.23
C SER A 35 -1.90 -2.76 -21.06
N LYS A 36 -2.89 -3.60 -21.37
CA LYS A 36 -3.69 -4.44 -20.46
C LYS A 36 -2.89 -5.45 -19.63
N ASN A 37 -1.56 -5.31 -19.55
CA ASN A 37 -0.67 -6.25 -18.88
C ASN A 37 -0.15 -5.66 -17.57
N LYS A 38 -0.60 -6.25 -16.45
CA LYS A 38 -0.44 -5.76 -15.07
C LYS A 38 1.02 -5.63 -14.60
N ASN A 39 1.97 -6.23 -15.33
CA ASN A 39 3.41 -6.17 -15.04
C ASN A 39 4.18 -5.17 -15.93
N ALA A 40 3.57 -4.64 -16.99
CA ALA A 40 4.29 -3.90 -18.04
C ALA A 40 4.83 -2.54 -17.58
N GLY A 41 4.18 -1.86 -16.62
CA GLY A 41 4.60 -0.52 -16.16
C GLY A 41 5.90 -0.56 -15.36
N LEU A 42 6.04 -1.56 -14.50
CA LEU A 42 7.25 -1.80 -13.72
C LEU A 42 8.33 -2.44 -14.60
N GLU A 43 7.96 -3.39 -15.47
CA GLU A 43 8.89 -3.94 -16.46
C GLU A 43 9.51 -2.85 -17.34
N LEU A 44 8.75 -1.84 -17.76
CA LEU A 44 9.26 -0.71 -18.56
C LEU A 44 10.24 0.19 -17.78
N LEU A 45 9.99 0.40 -16.48
CA LEU A 45 10.84 1.20 -15.59
C LEU A 45 12.15 0.49 -15.22
N PHE A 46 12.10 -0.82 -14.95
CA PHE A 46 13.24 -1.62 -14.46
C PHE A 46 14.07 -2.30 -15.53
N ARG A 47 13.51 -2.65 -16.68
CA ARG A 47 14.25 -3.36 -17.75
C ARG A 47 15.56 -2.68 -18.18
N PRO A 48 15.70 -1.34 -18.17
CA PRO A 48 16.99 -0.70 -18.48
C PRO A 48 18.01 -0.77 -17.34
N THR A 49 17.60 -1.14 -16.12
CA THR A 49 18.41 -0.93 -14.89
C THR A 49 18.55 -2.15 -13.99
N LEU A 50 17.70 -3.16 -14.11
CA LEU A 50 17.81 -4.42 -13.38
C LEU A 50 17.25 -5.59 -14.20
N PRO A 51 17.92 -6.77 -14.18
CA PRO A 51 17.35 -7.99 -14.73
C PRO A 51 16.03 -8.37 -14.05
N LEU A 52 15.06 -8.87 -14.83
CA LEU A 52 13.74 -9.27 -14.31
C LEU A 52 13.82 -10.38 -13.26
N SER A 53 14.81 -11.26 -13.35
CA SER A 53 15.09 -12.29 -12.35
C SER A 53 15.42 -11.68 -10.99
N GLN A 54 16.25 -10.64 -10.98
CA GLN A 54 16.63 -9.90 -9.78
C GLN A 54 15.44 -9.14 -9.21
N CYS A 55 14.60 -8.52 -10.05
CA CYS A 55 13.38 -7.83 -9.60
C CYS A 55 12.37 -8.73 -8.89
N LYS A 56 12.36 -10.04 -9.19
CA LYS A 56 11.50 -11.05 -8.55
C LYS A 56 12.10 -11.64 -7.27
N GLN A 57 13.41 -11.50 -7.08
CA GLN A 57 14.11 -12.01 -5.91
C GLN A 57 13.91 -11.07 -4.70
N LYS A 58 14.03 -11.62 -3.47
CA LYS A 58 14.07 -10.80 -2.25
C LYS A 58 15.28 -9.86 -2.29
N TYR A 59 15.10 -8.60 -1.90
CA TYR A 59 16.19 -7.62 -1.86
C TYR A 59 17.40 -8.08 -1.04
N SER A 60 17.17 -8.77 0.09
CA SER A 60 18.25 -9.34 0.92
C SER A 60 19.11 -10.38 0.21
N ALA A 61 18.59 -11.02 -0.83
CA ALA A 61 19.28 -12.04 -1.61
C ALA A 61 19.89 -11.49 -2.92
N MET A 62 19.69 -10.21 -3.25
CA MET A 62 20.32 -9.56 -4.41
C MET A 62 21.82 -9.31 -4.18
N CYS A 63 22.60 -9.34 -5.25
CA CYS A 63 24.02 -9.00 -5.22
C CYS A 63 24.26 -7.59 -4.66
N ALA A 64 25.39 -7.39 -3.97
CA ALA A 64 25.73 -6.10 -3.36
C ALA A 64 25.84 -4.98 -4.40
N ASP A 65 26.43 -5.26 -5.56
CA ASP A 65 26.60 -4.28 -6.65
C ASP A 65 25.25 -3.74 -7.13
N ILE A 66 24.30 -4.63 -7.38
CA ILE A 66 22.93 -4.28 -7.80
C ILE A 66 22.22 -3.43 -6.72
N ARG A 67 22.41 -3.74 -5.44
CA ARG A 67 21.83 -2.97 -4.33
C ARG A 67 22.42 -1.57 -4.23
N ASN A 68 23.71 -1.43 -4.49
CA ASN A 68 24.42 -0.15 -4.46
C ASN A 68 24.05 0.73 -5.66
N GLU A 69 23.84 0.12 -6.84
CA GLU A 69 23.45 0.82 -8.06
C GLU A 69 21.97 1.22 -8.09
N LEU A 70 21.13 0.61 -7.27
CA LEU A 70 19.69 0.89 -7.25
C LEU A 70 19.40 2.37 -6.97
N LYS A 71 20.06 2.97 -5.97
CA LYS A 71 19.83 4.37 -5.58
C LYS A 71 20.14 5.37 -6.70
N PRO A 72 21.37 5.43 -7.24
CA PRO A 72 21.72 6.40 -8.27
C PRO A 72 20.88 6.17 -9.54
N SER A 73 20.51 4.93 -9.82
CA SER A 73 19.63 4.57 -10.92
C SER A 73 18.21 5.19 -10.78
N PHE A 74 17.60 5.09 -9.59
CA PHE A 74 16.31 5.73 -9.32
C PHE A 74 16.41 7.26 -9.34
N GLU A 75 17.48 7.84 -8.77
CA GLU A 75 17.69 9.29 -8.74
C GLU A 75 17.86 9.86 -10.15
N SER A 76 18.61 9.19 -11.03
CA SER A 76 18.79 9.61 -12.43
C SER A 76 17.50 9.57 -13.25
N LYS A 77 16.58 8.67 -12.91
CA LYS A 77 15.27 8.50 -13.58
C LYS A 77 14.15 9.31 -12.95
N LYS A 78 14.40 9.94 -11.79
CA LYS A 78 13.41 10.70 -11.02
C LYS A 78 12.73 11.80 -11.84
N SER A 79 13.51 12.56 -12.60
CA SER A 79 13.01 13.65 -13.46
C SER A 79 12.25 13.15 -14.70
N LYS A 80 12.65 11.98 -15.23
CA LYS A 80 12.07 11.42 -16.46
C LYS A 80 10.66 10.86 -16.24
N TYR A 81 10.40 10.28 -15.06
CA TYR A 81 9.12 9.65 -14.72
C TYR A 81 8.33 10.42 -13.66
N ASP A 82 8.78 11.65 -13.33
CA ASP A 82 8.24 12.48 -12.25
C ASP A 82 7.99 11.72 -10.94
N LEU A 83 9.03 11.03 -10.47
CA LEU A 83 9.02 10.26 -9.22
C LEU A 83 9.42 11.15 -8.02
N SER A 84 8.98 12.42 -8.04
CA SER A 84 9.44 13.49 -7.16
C SER A 84 9.29 13.13 -5.67
N ASP A 85 8.22 12.42 -5.32
CA ASP A 85 7.79 12.12 -3.95
C ASP A 85 8.06 10.67 -3.48
N ILE A 86 8.83 9.86 -4.24
CA ILE A 86 9.07 8.45 -3.87
C ILE A 86 10.19 8.28 -2.83
N ILE A 87 11.07 9.27 -2.71
CA ILE A 87 12.26 9.21 -1.86
C ILE A 87 12.10 10.23 -0.74
N ASP A 88 11.65 9.76 0.41
CA ASP A 88 11.53 10.55 1.64
C ASP A 88 12.56 10.13 2.70
N GLY A 89 12.86 11.06 3.60
CA GLY A 89 13.67 10.81 4.78
C GLY A 89 12.92 9.91 5.78
N THR A 90 13.54 8.81 6.18
CA THR A 90 12.95 7.86 7.15
C THR A 90 14.00 7.32 8.13
N PHE A 91 13.54 6.61 9.15
CA PHE A 91 14.37 6.03 10.20
C PHE A 91 14.44 4.50 10.10
N HIS A 92 15.52 3.96 10.65
CA HIS A 92 15.74 2.52 10.73
C HIS A 92 16.07 2.12 12.16
N ALA A 93 15.54 0.99 12.60
CA ALA A 93 15.89 0.35 13.86
C ALA A 93 16.74 -0.89 13.58
N ASN A 94 17.86 -1.02 14.30
CA ASN A 94 18.73 -2.20 14.26
C ASN A 94 18.60 -2.94 15.60
N TYR A 95 18.12 -4.17 15.55
CA TYR A 95 18.06 -5.11 16.66
C TYR A 95 19.12 -6.20 16.42
N GLY A 96 20.24 -6.13 17.14
CA GLY A 96 21.36 -7.06 16.96
C GLY A 96 21.95 -7.03 15.54
N TRP A 97 22.47 -8.16 15.07
CA TRP A 97 23.20 -8.26 13.80
C TRP A 97 22.33 -8.50 12.56
N LYS A 98 21.23 -9.24 12.68
CA LYS A 98 20.40 -9.65 11.53
C LYS A 98 19.17 -8.78 11.34
N ASN A 99 18.72 -8.07 12.38
CA ASN A 99 17.39 -7.48 12.41
C ASN A 99 17.39 -5.97 12.20
N ARG A 100 17.42 -5.55 10.92
CA ARG A 100 17.22 -4.16 10.50
C ARG A 100 15.82 -3.95 9.94
N PHE A 101 15.04 -3.05 10.53
CA PHE A 101 13.67 -2.71 10.12
C PHE A 101 13.57 -1.22 9.80
N CYS A 102 12.80 -0.83 8.78
CA CYS A 102 12.46 0.58 8.56
C CYS A 102 11.24 0.99 9.38
N ALA A 103 11.07 2.29 9.64
CA ALA A 103 9.94 2.81 10.41
C ALA A 103 8.58 2.37 9.82
N THR A 104 8.49 2.37 8.48
CA THR A 104 7.29 1.92 7.78
C THR A 104 7.06 0.42 7.96
N ASP A 105 8.12 -0.40 8.04
CA ASP A 105 7.99 -1.84 8.29
C ASP A 105 7.26 -2.12 9.61
N MET A 106 7.66 -1.38 10.65
CA MET A 106 7.06 -1.49 11.97
C MET A 106 5.61 -1.00 11.97
N LEU A 107 5.31 0.09 11.24
CA LEU A 107 3.96 0.63 11.13
C LEU A 107 2.97 -0.37 10.54
N TYR A 108 3.23 -0.92 9.34
CA TYR A 108 2.23 -1.82 8.75
C TYR A 108 2.21 -3.18 9.45
N SER A 109 3.30 -3.62 10.07
CA SER A 109 3.27 -4.80 10.91
C SER A 109 2.31 -4.63 12.08
N CYS A 110 2.40 -3.50 12.79
CA CYS A 110 1.49 -3.16 13.88
C CYS A 110 0.03 -3.08 13.37
N LEU A 111 -0.18 -2.37 12.26
CA LEU A 111 -1.49 -2.24 11.63
C LEU A 111 -2.08 -3.60 11.23
N ALA A 112 -1.28 -4.52 10.69
CA ALA A 112 -1.73 -5.84 10.29
C ALA A 112 -2.18 -6.72 11.46
N HIS A 113 -1.65 -6.50 12.67
CA HIS A 113 -2.13 -7.16 13.89
C HIS A 113 -3.43 -6.52 14.40
N LEU A 114 -3.53 -5.19 14.41
CA LEU A 114 -4.74 -4.46 14.81
C LEU A 114 -5.94 -4.76 13.91
N GLU A 115 -5.68 -4.91 12.61
CA GLU A 115 -6.68 -5.10 11.56
C GLU A 115 -6.79 -6.56 11.12
N SER A 116 -6.38 -7.49 11.98
CA SER A 116 -6.43 -8.91 11.66
C SER A 116 -7.87 -9.36 11.39
N PRO A 117 -8.16 -10.02 10.23
CA PRO A 117 -9.50 -10.49 9.88
C PRO A 117 -9.93 -11.75 10.66
N ASP A 118 -9.07 -12.25 11.57
CA ASP A 118 -9.32 -13.45 12.36
C ASP A 118 -10.47 -13.24 13.35
N LYS A 119 -11.65 -13.78 13.06
CA LYS A 119 -12.86 -13.63 13.89
C LYS A 119 -12.71 -14.23 15.29
N ASN A 120 -11.75 -15.12 15.52
CA ASN A 120 -11.57 -15.79 16.83
C ASN A 120 -10.87 -14.90 17.86
N LYS A 121 -10.26 -13.79 17.44
CA LYS A 121 -9.57 -12.86 18.34
C LYS A 121 -10.50 -11.74 18.78
N SER A 122 -10.42 -11.38 20.06
CA SER A 122 -11.07 -10.16 20.54
C SER A 122 -10.29 -8.91 20.10
N ASP A 123 -10.94 -7.74 20.12
CA ASP A 123 -10.25 -6.48 19.81
C ASP A 123 -9.15 -6.14 20.81
N THR A 124 -9.33 -6.55 22.07
CA THR A 124 -8.29 -6.43 23.10
C THR A 124 -7.08 -7.31 22.79
N ASP A 125 -7.28 -8.54 22.31
CA ASP A 125 -6.16 -9.42 21.94
C ASP A 125 -5.38 -8.86 20.75
N ARG A 126 -6.08 -8.34 19.73
CA ARG A 126 -5.44 -7.67 18.58
C ARG A 126 -4.60 -6.48 19.03
N PHE A 127 -5.11 -5.69 19.98
CA PHE A 127 -4.37 -4.56 20.55
C PHE A 127 -3.12 -5.02 21.32
N HIS A 128 -3.23 -6.07 22.12
CA HIS A 128 -2.09 -6.64 22.83
C HIS A 128 -1.04 -7.22 21.88
N ASP A 129 -1.45 -7.94 20.83
CA ASP A 129 -0.55 -8.45 19.79
C ASP A 129 0.20 -7.31 19.07
N ALA A 130 -0.51 -6.24 18.76
CA ALA A 130 0.06 -5.05 18.12
C ALA A 130 1.07 -4.33 19.03
N MET A 131 0.77 -4.23 20.33
CA MET A 131 1.69 -3.67 21.33
C MET A 131 2.92 -4.57 21.51
N ASP A 132 2.73 -5.89 21.59
CA ASP A 132 3.79 -6.87 21.72
C ASP A 132 4.75 -6.85 20.54
N CYS A 133 4.23 -6.63 19.32
CA CYS A 133 4.99 -6.49 18.09
C CYS A 133 6.03 -5.35 18.13
N LEU A 134 5.82 -4.32 18.95
CA LEU A 134 6.77 -3.20 19.10
C LEU A 134 7.92 -3.50 20.07
N THR A 135 7.84 -4.62 20.79
CA THR A 135 8.84 -4.99 21.80
C THR A 135 10.07 -5.62 21.13
N ARG A 136 11.26 -5.17 21.52
CA ARG A 136 12.54 -5.66 20.93
C ARG A 136 12.81 -7.15 21.13
N SER A 137 12.20 -7.77 22.15
CA SER A 137 12.35 -9.20 22.44
C SER A 137 11.51 -10.10 21.53
N LYS A 138 10.41 -9.60 20.97
CA LYS A 138 9.45 -10.39 20.18
C LYS A 138 9.56 -10.08 18.68
N THR A 139 10.77 -10.22 18.12
CA THR A 139 11.00 -9.93 16.69
C THR A 139 10.24 -10.85 15.75
N ASP A 140 9.87 -12.06 16.20
CA ASP A 140 9.12 -13.02 15.38
C ASP A 140 7.68 -12.54 15.10
N LEU A 141 7.06 -11.85 16.07
CA LEU A 141 5.74 -11.23 15.87
C LEU A 141 5.80 -10.07 14.89
N LEU A 142 6.90 -9.31 14.90
CA LEU A 142 7.16 -8.25 13.93
C LEU A 142 7.34 -8.83 12.52
N GLU A 143 8.13 -9.89 12.36
CA GLU A 143 8.28 -10.53 11.05
C GLU A 143 6.97 -11.14 10.54
N ASN A 144 6.18 -11.77 11.43
CA ASN A 144 4.85 -12.28 11.11
C ASN A 144 3.89 -11.17 10.66
N GLY A 145 3.88 -10.04 11.39
CA GLY A 145 3.06 -8.88 11.03
C GLY A 145 3.46 -8.27 9.68
N ILE A 146 4.75 -8.26 9.33
CA ILE A 146 5.22 -7.85 8.00
C ILE A 146 4.66 -8.80 6.92
N GLU A 147 4.66 -10.11 7.13
CA GLU A 147 4.06 -11.05 6.17
C GLU A 147 2.54 -10.85 6.04
N ARG A 148 1.83 -10.58 7.15
CA ARG A 148 0.40 -10.25 7.13
C ARG A 148 0.12 -8.94 6.40
N ALA A 149 0.94 -7.92 6.62
CA ALA A 149 0.83 -6.63 5.94
C ALA A 149 0.95 -6.79 4.41
N LYS A 150 1.81 -7.70 3.93
CA LYS A 150 1.89 -8.02 2.49
C LYS A 150 0.58 -8.57 1.94
N LEU A 151 -0.04 -9.48 2.68
CA LEU A 151 -1.31 -10.09 2.27
C LEU A 151 -2.41 -9.02 2.20
N LEU A 152 -2.50 -8.16 3.21
CA LEU A 152 -3.43 -7.03 3.24
C LEU A 152 -3.20 -6.07 2.05
N LEU A 153 -1.95 -5.64 1.81
CA LEU A 153 -1.63 -4.75 0.70
C LEU A 153 -1.92 -5.40 -0.66
N SER A 154 -1.67 -6.71 -0.81
CA SER A 154 -1.99 -7.47 -2.01
C SER A 154 -3.50 -7.57 -2.25
N ALA A 155 -4.28 -7.78 -1.18
CA ALA A 155 -5.74 -7.76 -1.22
C ALA A 155 -6.27 -6.38 -1.63
N ILE A 156 -5.77 -5.30 -1.02
CA ILE A 156 -6.09 -3.92 -1.40
C ILE A 156 -5.82 -3.70 -2.89
N TYR A 157 -4.62 -4.05 -3.36
CA TYR A 157 -4.24 -3.88 -4.77
C TYR A 157 -5.22 -4.60 -5.70
N ARG A 158 -5.53 -5.87 -5.41
CA ARG A 158 -6.49 -6.66 -6.21
C ARG A 158 -7.86 -6.02 -6.23
N GLN A 159 -8.35 -5.58 -5.06
CA GLN A 159 -9.69 -5.00 -4.95
C GLN A 159 -9.81 -3.65 -5.66
N VAL A 160 -8.79 -2.79 -5.59
CA VAL A 160 -8.75 -1.53 -6.35
C VAL A 160 -8.87 -1.81 -7.84
N HIS A 161 -8.09 -2.75 -8.37
CA HIS A 161 -8.16 -3.12 -9.79
C HIS A 161 -9.54 -3.66 -10.16
N THR A 162 -10.11 -4.56 -9.37
CA THR A 162 -11.46 -5.07 -9.61
C THR A 162 -12.50 -3.97 -9.66
N LEU A 163 -12.47 -3.00 -8.74
CA LEU A 163 -13.41 -1.88 -8.72
C LEU A 163 -13.25 -0.95 -9.93
N LEU A 164 -12.02 -0.70 -10.38
CA LEU A 164 -11.75 0.13 -11.55
C LEU A 164 -12.10 -0.59 -12.87
N ASP A 165 -11.69 -1.84 -13.02
CA ASP A 165 -11.96 -2.66 -14.21
C ASP A 165 -13.48 -2.84 -14.44
N MET A 166 -14.24 -2.95 -13.34
CA MET A 166 -15.70 -3.09 -13.35
C MET A 166 -16.45 -1.76 -13.30
N ASN A 167 -15.75 -0.62 -13.36
CA ASN A 167 -16.31 0.75 -13.26
C ASN A 167 -17.27 0.93 -12.07
N GLN A 168 -16.92 0.40 -10.89
CA GLN A 168 -17.75 0.43 -9.68
C GLN A 168 -17.56 1.70 -8.82
N VAL A 169 -17.01 2.77 -9.39
CA VAL A 169 -16.86 4.08 -8.75
C VAL A 169 -17.86 5.04 -9.39
N PHE A 170 -18.87 5.42 -8.62
CA PHE A 170 -19.99 6.23 -9.11
C PHE A 170 -19.89 7.66 -8.58
N ALA A 171 -20.30 8.63 -9.40
CA ALA A 171 -20.41 10.02 -8.99
C ALA A 171 -21.85 10.33 -8.56
N ALA A 172 -22.04 10.67 -7.28
CA ALA A 172 -23.34 11.08 -6.74
C ALA A 172 -23.61 12.60 -6.91
N GLY A 173 -22.69 13.33 -7.55
CA GLY A 173 -22.74 14.79 -7.68
C GLY A 173 -21.66 15.46 -6.80
N PRO A 174 -21.90 15.63 -5.49
CA PRO A 174 -20.94 16.29 -4.59
C PRO A 174 -19.80 15.38 -4.09
N PHE A 175 -19.92 14.06 -4.26
CA PHE A 175 -18.92 13.08 -3.87
C PHE A 175 -18.94 11.85 -4.79
N LEU A 176 -17.86 11.07 -4.72
CA LEU A 176 -17.75 9.75 -5.31
C LEU A 176 -18.16 8.70 -4.29
N TYR A 177 -18.76 7.59 -4.73
CA TYR A 177 -19.03 6.46 -3.85
C TYR A 177 -18.75 5.12 -4.54
N ALA A 178 -18.41 4.13 -3.72
CA ALA A 178 -18.27 2.74 -4.11
C ALA A 178 -18.78 1.84 -2.98
N VAL A 179 -19.28 0.66 -3.35
CA VAL A 179 -19.82 -0.32 -2.41
C VAL A 179 -19.15 -1.66 -2.66
N LEU A 180 -18.55 -2.23 -1.62
CA LEU A 180 -18.09 -3.62 -1.65
C LEU A 180 -19.28 -4.54 -1.39
N LEU A 181 -19.47 -5.50 -2.30
CA LEU A 181 -20.50 -6.50 -2.15
C LEU A 181 -20.02 -7.64 -1.25
N GLU A 182 -20.98 -8.26 -0.56
CA GLU A 182 -20.76 -9.49 0.20
C GLU A 182 -20.30 -10.62 -0.73
N GLY A 183 -19.26 -11.35 -0.34
CA GLY A 183 -18.63 -12.37 -1.18
C GLY A 183 -17.54 -11.85 -2.13
N SER A 184 -17.18 -10.56 -2.07
CA SER A 184 -15.97 -10.06 -2.73
C SER A 184 -14.73 -10.81 -2.22
N PRO A 185 -13.75 -11.09 -3.09
CA PRO A 185 -12.53 -11.75 -2.66
C PRO A 185 -11.83 -10.89 -1.60
N ASP A 186 -11.29 -11.55 -0.56
CA ASP A 186 -10.60 -10.86 0.53
C ASP A 186 -11.48 -9.91 1.36
N ALA A 187 -12.82 -10.00 1.25
CA ALA A 187 -13.79 -9.18 2.01
C ALA A 187 -13.52 -9.13 3.52
N ALA A 188 -13.01 -10.22 4.10
CA ALA A 188 -12.67 -10.29 5.52
C ALA A 188 -11.65 -9.23 5.96
N TYR A 189 -10.73 -8.81 5.07
CA TYR A 189 -9.78 -7.73 5.36
C TYR A 189 -10.45 -6.35 5.38
N PHE A 190 -11.58 -6.19 4.70
CA PHE A 190 -12.27 -4.90 4.53
C PHE A 190 -13.45 -4.70 5.49
N SER A 191 -13.63 -5.61 6.45
CA SER A 191 -14.60 -5.46 7.55
C SER A 191 -14.04 -4.62 8.71
N ARG A 192 -12.83 -4.06 8.58
CA ARG A 192 -12.18 -3.25 9.61
C ARG A 192 -11.90 -1.81 9.12
N PRO A 193 -12.03 -0.79 10.00
CA PRO A 193 -12.00 0.62 9.59
C PRO A 193 -10.73 1.06 8.89
N GLN A 194 -9.56 0.70 9.41
CA GLN A 194 -8.31 1.22 8.88
C GLN A 194 -7.96 0.57 7.55
N SER A 195 -8.23 -0.74 7.41
CA SER A 195 -8.05 -1.47 6.16
C SER A 195 -8.97 -0.94 5.06
N LEU A 196 -10.23 -0.65 5.39
CA LEU A 196 -11.19 -0.04 4.46
C LEU A 196 -10.79 1.39 4.09
N THR A 197 -10.27 2.17 5.05
CA THR A 197 -9.77 3.53 4.81
C THR A 197 -8.57 3.52 3.86
N MET A 198 -7.63 2.59 4.05
CA MET A 198 -6.50 2.41 3.14
C MET A 198 -6.98 2.05 1.73
N LEU A 199 -7.91 1.09 1.62
CA LEU A 199 -8.51 0.73 0.33
C LEU A 199 -9.14 1.95 -0.36
N ALA A 200 -9.91 2.77 0.38
CA ALA A 200 -10.51 3.98 -0.14
C ALA A 200 -9.45 4.96 -0.65
N GLN A 201 -8.37 5.19 0.11
CA GLN A 201 -7.30 6.12 -0.26
C GLN A 201 -6.60 5.67 -1.56
N PHE A 202 -6.27 4.38 -1.66
CA PHE A 202 -5.66 3.83 -2.87
C PHE A 202 -6.62 3.84 -4.06
N LEU A 203 -7.91 3.57 -3.84
CA LEU A 203 -8.94 3.61 -4.88
C LEU A 203 -9.12 5.03 -5.42
N LEU A 204 -9.22 6.04 -4.56
CA LEU A 204 -9.37 7.44 -4.97
C LEU A 204 -8.15 7.92 -5.76
N SER A 205 -6.94 7.64 -5.26
CA SER A 205 -5.68 7.97 -5.96
C SER A 205 -5.59 7.32 -7.34
N ALA A 206 -5.95 6.03 -7.45
CA ALA A 206 -5.94 5.32 -8.72
C ALA A 206 -7.03 5.79 -9.69
N PHE A 207 -8.24 6.07 -9.18
CA PHE A 207 -9.36 6.62 -9.96
C PHE A 207 -9.03 8.00 -10.50
N ALA A 208 -8.49 8.89 -9.67
CA ALA A 208 -8.01 10.22 -10.06
C ALA A 208 -6.95 10.15 -11.17
N ALA A 209 -6.02 9.21 -11.08
CA ALA A 209 -4.95 9.04 -12.07
C ALA A 209 -5.47 8.52 -13.43
N THR A 210 -6.51 7.68 -13.43
CA THR A 210 -7.04 7.02 -14.64
C THR A 210 -8.21 7.80 -15.25
N SER A 211 -8.94 8.57 -14.45
CA SER A 211 -10.10 9.33 -14.89
C SER A 211 -9.70 10.48 -15.81
N ARG A 212 -10.49 10.68 -16.87
CA ARG A 212 -10.31 11.82 -17.79
C ARG A 212 -10.83 13.14 -17.22
N SER A 213 -11.63 13.08 -16.16
CA SER A 213 -12.28 14.26 -15.59
C SER A 213 -11.41 14.91 -14.52
N LYS A 214 -11.02 16.17 -14.75
CA LYS A 214 -10.30 16.98 -13.73
C LYS A 214 -11.10 17.14 -12.42
N LYS A 215 -12.43 16.98 -12.48
CA LYS A 215 -13.32 17.06 -11.31
C LYS A 215 -13.14 15.87 -10.36
N ALA A 216 -12.62 14.74 -10.83
CA ALA A 216 -12.37 13.56 -9.98
C ALA A 216 -11.38 13.86 -8.83
N ASN A 217 -10.41 14.76 -9.07
CA ASN A 217 -9.37 15.10 -8.08
C ASN A 217 -9.88 15.99 -6.94
N SER A 218 -11.02 16.66 -7.14
CA SER A 218 -11.61 17.59 -6.17
C SER A 218 -12.78 16.99 -5.38
N LEU A 219 -13.16 15.74 -5.66
CA LEU A 219 -14.31 15.09 -5.02
C LEU A 219 -13.83 14.14 -3.91
N PRO A 220 -14.51 14.11 -2.75
CA PRO A 220 -14.25 13.11 -1.72
C PRO A 220 -14.82 11.75 -2.15
N LEU A 221 -14.37 10.68 -1.51
CA LEU A 221 -14.86 9.32 -1.75
C LEU A 221 -15.51 8.74 -0.48
N VAL A 222 -16.68 8.14 -0.65
CA VAL A 222 -17.36 7.32 0.36
C VAL A 222 -17.29 5.85 -0.05
N LEU A 223 -16.75 5.00 0.81
CA LEU A 223 -16.64 3.56 0.56
C LEU A 223 -17.41 2.79 1.63
N SER A 224 -18.28 1.87 1.21
CA SER A 224 -19.01 0.97 2.09
C SER A 224 -18.55 -0.47 1.94
N SER A 225 -18.56 -1.23 3.04
CA SER A 225 -18.22 -2.65 3.10
C SER A 225 -19.12 -3.38 4.10
N PRO A 226 -19.50 -4.64 3.88
CA PRO A 226 -20.24 -5.42 4.87
C PRO A 226 -19.41 -5.62 6.14
N TYR A 227 -20.03 -5.38 7.30
CA TYR A 227 -19.41 -5.53 8.61
C TYR A 227 -19.83 -6.84 9.28
N SER A 228 -21.14 -7.05 9.44
CA SER A 228 -21.72 -8.27 10.00
C SER A 228 -22.86 -8.73 9.11
N SER A 229 -22.73 -9.95 8.58
CA SER A 229 -23.78 -10.62 7.80
C SER A 229 -25.01 -10.97 8.64
N GLU A 230 -24.84 -11.10 9.97
CA GLU A 230 -25.92 -11.48 10.89
C GLU A 230 -26.81 -10.29 11.24
N ASP A 231 -26.22 -9.10 11.38
CA ASP A 231 -26.92 -7.88 11.78
C ASP A 231 -27.31 -6.97 10.60
N ASP A 232 -27.01 -7.40 9.36
CA ASP A 232 -27.16 -6.59 8.13
C ASP A 232 -26.53 -5.19 8.26
N THR A 233 -25.37 -5.12 8.93
CA THR A 233 -24.67 -3.86 9.18
C THR A 233 -23.52 -3.66 8.20
N CYS A 234 -23.33 -2.40 7.78
CA CYS A 234 -22.22 -2.00 6.92
C CYS A 234 -21.30 -0.99 7.61
N LEU A 235 -20.03 -1.10 7.28
CA LEU A 235 -18.99 -0.15 7.64
C LEU A 235 -18.84 0.87 6.51
N VAL A 236 -18.93 2.15 6.84
CA VAL A 236 -18.80 3.25 5.88
C VAL A 236 -17.64 4.14 6.26
N VAL A 237 -16.75 4.42 5.31
CA VAL A 237 -15.64 5.36 5.48
C VAL A 237 -15.74 6.49 4.46
N GLY A 238 -15.42 7.71 4.89
CA GLY A 238 -15.31 8.89 4.04
C GLY A 238 -13.88 9.41 4.04
N ILE A 239 -13.33 9.65 2.85
CA ILE A 239 -11.99 10.22 2.70
C ILE A 239 -12.04 11.54 1.93
N PRO A 240 -11.15 12.50 2.27
CA PRO A 240 -11.10 13.79 1.60
C PRO A 240 -10.56 13.67 0.17
N PRO A 241 -10.75 14.72 -0.67
CA PRO A 241 -10.13 14.80 -1.99
C PRO A 241 -8.58 14.88 -1.89
N ILE A 242 -7.89 14.37 -2.91
CA ILE A 242 -6.41 14.28 -2.96
C ILE A 242 -5.73 15.67 -2.89
N GLY A 243 -6.39 16.70 -3.44
CA GLY A 243 -5.83 18.05 -3.57
C GLY A 243 -6.00 18.96 -2.35
N GLN A 244 -6.73 18.54 -1.32
CA GLN A 244 -6.85 19.31 -0.09
C GLN A 244 -6.02 18.63 1.00
N GLU A 245 -4.86 19.19 1.32
CA GLU A 245 -4.35 19.01 2.68
C GLU A 245 -5.42 19.54 3.63
N SER A 246 -5.89 18.69 4.54
CA SER A 246 -6.91 19.07 5.50
C SER A 246 -6.49 20.39 6.16
N PRO A 247 -7.36 21.41 6.23
CA PRO A 247 -7.18 22.44 7.23
C PRO A 247 -7.34 21.73 8.58
N LYS A 248 -6.20 21.31 9.14
CA LYS A 248 -6.15 20.74 10.49
C LYS A 248 -6.68 21.82 11.43
N LYS A 249 -7.94 21.69 11.84
CA LYS A 249 -8.48 22.41 12.99
C LYS A 249 -7.96 21.80 14.27
#